data_AF-A0A9X5BFA0-F1
#
_entry.id   AF-A0A9X5BFA0-F1
#
_cell.length_a   1.000
_cell.length_b   1.000
_cell.length_c   1.000
_cell.angle_alpha   90.00
_cell.angle_beta   90.00
_cell.angle_gamma   90.00
#
_symmetry.space_group_name_H-M   'P 1'
#
loop_
_entity.id
_entity.type
_entity.pdbx_description
1 polymer ?
#
loop_
_entity_poly.entity_id
_entity_poly.type
_entity_poly.pdbx_seq_one_letter_code
_entity_poly.pdbx_strand_id
1 'polypeptide(L)'
;MNVNAFHKLSYGVYVVSCWDNGRPTGCTANSAMQITSSPATIAVSINHDNYTNKCISENGKFAISILAEDTDPAIIGNFGFKSGKDFDKFAEVKYSIEDNMPVVSDVCGYIVCEVIDKMETATHTVFLGEVKGAEIFGDREAMTYAYYHKVVKGKSPKNAPTYIPEEEKPKESGVNKFKCQVCGYIYEGEELPEGFKCPICGMGVDKFVKM
;
A
#
# COMPACT_ATOMS: atom_id res chain seq x y z
N MET A 1 5.43 -5.13 -26.90
CA MET A 1 4.42 -4.22 -26.33
C MET A 1 5.16 -3.13 -25.55
N ASN A 2 4.75 -1.86 -25.64
CA ASN A 2 5.38 -0.78 -24.87
C ASN A 2 4.74 -0.68 -23.47
N VAL A 3 5.39 -1.27 -22.47
CA VAL A 3 4.87 -1.32 -21.08
C VAL A 3 4.78 0.06 -20.41
N ASN A 4 5.48 1.07 -20.92
CA ASN A 4 5.41 2.44 -20.38
C ASN A 4 4.01 3.06 -20.52
N ALA A 5 3.16 2.54 -21.41
CA ALA A 5 1.77 2.97 -21.51
C ALA A 5 1.00 2.75 -20.19
N PHE A 6 1.31 1.68 -19.46
CA PHE A 6 0.65 1.39 -18.18
C PHE A 6 0.99 2.41 -17.08
N HIS A 7 2.17 3.04 -17.16
CA HIS A 7 2.58 4.08 -16.22
C HIS A 7 1.86 5.42 -16.45
N LYS A 8 1.06 5.53 -17.52
CA LYS A 8 0.20 6.69 -17.78
C LYS A 8 -1.18 6.55 -17.12
N LEU A 9 -1.53 5.36 -16.62
CA LEU A 9 -2.73 5.18 -15.82
C LEU A 9 -2.56 5.91 -14.47
N SER A 10 -3.61 6.60 -14.05
CA SER A 10 -3.63 7.34 -12.80
C SER A 10 -4.27 6.50 -11.71
N TYR A 11 -3.71 6.56 -10.51
CA TYR A 11 -4.16 5.84 -9.34
C TYR A 11 -3.99 6.72 -8.10
N GLY A 12 -4.80 6.47 -7.07
CA GLY A 12 -4.51 6.93 -5.71
C GLY A 12 -3.58 5.95 -4.98
N VAL A 13 -3.32 6.25 -3.71
CA VAL A 13 -2.64 5.34 -2.78
C VAL A 13 -3.55 5.08 -1.59
N TYR A 14 -3.77 3.82 -1.26
CA TYR A 14 -4.75 3.38 -0.28
C TYR A 14 -4.15 2.34 0.67
N VAL A 15 -4.70 2.25 1.88
CA VAL A 15 -4.59 1.03 2.70
C VAL A 15 -5.89 0.27 2.59
N VAL A 16 -5.83 -0.97 2.13
CA VAL A 16 -6.97 -1.90 2.15
C VAL A 16 -6.84 -2.78 3.38
N SER A 17 -7.82 -2.70 4.27
CA SER A 17 -7.83 -3.41 5.56
C SER A 17 -9.05 -4.32 5.71
N CYS A 18 -8.90 -5.34 6.55
CA CYS A 18 -9.97 -6.27 6.92
C CYS A 18 -9.68 -6.92 8.27
N TRP A 19 -10.59 -7.75 8.73
CA TRP A 19 -10.41 -8.57 9.92
C TRP A 19 -9.77 -9.91 9.59
N ASP A 20 -8.95 -10.40 10.51
CA ASP A 20 -8.45 -11.77 10.62
C ASP A 20 -8.87 -12.28 12.00
N ASN A 21 -10.04 -12.93 12.10
CA ASN A 21 -10.54 -13.50 13.35
C ASN A 21 -10.52 -12.52 14.54
N GLY A 22 -10.91 -11.26 14.31
CA GLY A 22 -10.92 -10.19 15.32
C GLY A 22 -9.61 -9.40 15.46
N ARG A 23 -8.54 -9.77 14.75
CA ARG A 23 -7.31 -8.99 14.63
C ARG A 23 -7.32 -8.18 13.32
N PRO A 24 -7.01 -6.87 13.33
CA PRO A 24 -6.99 -6.10 12.10
C PRO A 24 -5.76 -6.44 11.24
N THR A 25 -5.94 -6.46 9.92
CA THR A 25 -4.86 -6.68 8.95
C THR A 25 -5.11 -5.86 7.69
N GLY A 26 -4.09 -5.70 6.85
CA GLY A 26 -4.21 -4.88 5.65
C GLY A 26 -2.96 -4.84 4.79
N CYS A 27 -3.08 -4.24 3.62
CA CYS A 27 -1.98 -4.00 2.69
C CYS A 27 -2.16 -2.68 1.95
N THR A 28 -1.06 -2.08 1.52
CA THR A 28 -1.11 -0.91 0.64
C THR A 28 -1.53 -1.37 -0.75
N ALA A 29 -2.48 -0.66 -1.36
CA ALA A 29 -2.91 -0.89 -2.74
C ALA A 29 -3.09 0.45 -3.46
N ASN A 30 -2.90 0.46 -4.78
CA ASN A 30 -3.23 1.60 -5.65
C ASN A 30 -4.38 1.27 -6.61
N SER A 31 -4.64 -0.02 -6.84
CA SER A 31 -5.65 -0.48 -7.79
C SER A 31 -7.00 -0.60 -7.08
N ALA A 32 -7.62 0.56 -6.86
CA ALA A 32 -8.99 0.70 -6.40
C ALA A 32 -9.75 1.69 -7.29
N MET A 33 -10.98 1.37 -7.66
CA MET A 33 -11.83 2.24 -8.47
C MET A 33 -13.32 2.02 -8.23
N GLN A 34 -14.11 3.08 -8.32
CA GLN A 34 -15.57 2.97 -8.34
C GLN A 34 -16.04 2.35 -9.67
N ILE A 35 -16.98 1.41 -9.59
CA ILE A 35 -17.54 0.70 -10.74
C ILE A 35 -18.97 1.16 -11.04
N THR A 36 -19.81 1.32 -10.02
CA THR A 36 -21.18 1.82 -10.17
C THR A 36 -21.52 2.88 -9.13
N SER A 37 -22.49 3.74 -9.46
CA SER A 37 -23.00 4.77 -8.55
C SER A 37 -24.23 4.33 -7.75
N SER A 38 -25.10 3.47 -8.32
CA SER A 38 -26.30 2.96 -7.65
C SER A 38 -26.63 1.51 -8.07
N PRO A 39 -26.49 0.52 -7.18
CA PRO A 39 -25.83 0.63 -5.88
C PRO A 39 -24.37 1.08 -6.04
N ALA A 40 -23.81 1.77 -5.05
CA ALA A 40 -22.42 2.20 -5.11
C ALA A 40 -21.50 0.98 -4.94
N THR A 41 -20.57 0.76 -5.88
CA THR A 41 -19.62 -0.35 -5.80
C THR A 41 -18.19 0.09 -6.11
N ILE A 42 -17.23 -0.55 -5.43
CA ILE A 42 -15.80 -0.33 -5.61
C ILE A 42 -15.13 -1.67 -5.93
N ALA A 43 -14.25 -1.68 -6.93
CA ALA A 43 -13.34 -2.79 -7.17
C ALA A 43 -11.97 -2.53 -6.53
N VAL A 44 -11.40 -3.55 -5.88
CA VAL A 44 -9.99 -3.56 -5.42
C VAL A 44 -9.28 -4.81 -5.94
N SER A 45 -8.06 -4.64 -6.45
CA SER A 45 -7.24 -5.76 -6.95
C SER A 45 -6.12 -6.09 -5.96
N ILE A 46 -6.19 -7.25 -5.32
CA ILE A 46 -5.26 -7.66 -4.26
C ILE A 46 -4.53 -8.94 -4.64
N ASN A 47 -3.20 -8.91 -4.55
CA ASN A 47 -2.33 -10.04 -4.90
C ASN A 47 -2.56 -11.25 -3.98
N HIS A 48 -2.47 -12.47 -4.51
CA HIS A 48 -2.66 -13.71 -3.75
C HIS A 48 -1.64 -13.88 -2.61
N ASP A 49 -0.43 -13.35 -2.77
CA ASP A 49 0.62 -13.43 -1.75
C ASP A 49 0.40 -12.42 -0.61
N ASN A 50 -0.50 -11.44 -0.79
CA ASN A 50 -0.90 -10.58 0.32
C ASN A 50 -1.85 -11.35 1.23
N TYR A 51 -1.46 -11.53 2.50
CA TYR A 51 -2.32 -12.16 3.51
C TYR A 51 -3.73 -11.52 3.58
N THR A 52 -3.81 -10.22 3.31
CA THR A 52 -5.07 -9.47 3.18
C THR A 52 -6.03 -10.07 2.15
N ASN A 53 -5.55 -10.60 1.01
CA ASN A 53 -6.40 -11.28 0.03
C ASN A 53 -7.15 -12.46 0.66
N LYS A 54 -6.42 -13.33 1.37
CA LYS A 54 -6.98 -14.48 2.08
C LYS A 54 -8.05 -14.01 3.07
N CYS A 55 -7.75 -13.01 3.90
CA CYS A 55 -8.68 -12.49 4.89
C CYS A 55 -9.93 -11.87 4.27
N ILE A 56 -9.83 -11.15 3.15
CA ILE A 56 -11.00 -10.62 2.43
C ILE A 56 -11.82 -11.77 1.84
N SER A 57 -11.17 -12.77 1.24
CA SER A 57 -11.85 -13.95 0.69
C SER A 57 -12.63 -14.75 1.73
N GLU A 58 -12.12 -14.83 2.96
CA GLU A 58 -12.74 -15.57 4.06
C GLU A 58 -13.85 -14.77 4.77
N ASN A 59 -13.68 -13.45 4.93
CA ASN A 59 -14.59 -12.61 5.72
C ASN A 59 -15.59 -11.80 4.87
N GLY A 60 -15.36 -11.67 3.56
CA GLY A 60 -16.25 -10.97 2.63
C GLY A 60 -16.38 -9.47 2.88
N LYS A 61 -15.47 -8.84 3.64
CA LYS A 61 -15.51 -7.41 3.96
C LYS A 61 -14.13 -6.79 3.90
N PHE A 62 -14.08 -5.54 3.45
CA PHE A 62 -12.86 -4.75 3.44
C PHE A 62 -13.17 -3.26 3.63
N ALA A 63 -12.19 -2.51 4.13
CA ALA A 63 -12.20 -1.07 4.14
C ALA A 63 -11.05 -0.53 3.28
N ILE A 64 -11.26 0.64 2.67
CA ILE A 64 -10.28 1.40 1.93
C ILE A 64 -10.05 2.68 2.72
N SER A 65 -8.83 2.89 3.20
CA SER A 65 -8.40 4.15 3.81
C SER A 65 -7.63 4.97 2.75
N ILE A 66 -8.10 6.18 2.44
CA ILE A 66 -7.57 7.03 1.35
C ILE A 66 -6.42 7.86 1.89
N LEU A 67 -5.18 7.53 1.53
CA LEU A 67 -4.01 8.22 2.08
C LEU A 67 -3.91 9.66 1.55
N ALA A 68 -3.49 10.57 2.42
CA ALA A 68 -3.24 11.96 2.08
C ALA A 68 -1.78 12.18 1.66
N GLU A 69 -1.49 13.26 0.94
CA GLU A 69 -0.10 13.62 0.57
C GLU A 69 0.82 13.84 1.78
N ASP A 70 0.25 14.24 2.92
CA ASP A 70 0.91 14.47 4.20
C ASP A 70 0.77 13.30 5.20
N THR A 71 0.22 12.16 4.79
CA THR A 71 0.20 10.92 5.59
C THR A 71 1.64 10.47 5.93
N ASP A 72 1.86 9.98 7.16
CA ASP A 72 3.14 9.41 7.57
C ASP A 72 3.60 8.30 6.59
N PRO A 73 4.74 8.47 5.89
CA PRO A 73 5.25 7.47 4.94
C PRO A 73 5.50 6.10 5.57
N ALA A 74 5.73 6.03 6.89
CA ALA A 74 5.90 4.78 7.61
C ALA A 74 4.65 3.88 7.52
N ILE A 75 3.45 4.45 7.38
CA ILE A 75 2.21 3.69 7.16
C ILE A 75 2.32 2.93 5.84
N ILE A 76 2.69 3.60 4.74
CA ILE A 76 2.86 2.96 3.44
C ILE A 76 3.90 1.84 3.52
N GLY A 77 5.02 2.09 4.21
CA GLY A 77 6.08 1.11 4.41
C GLY A 77 5.61 -0.13 5.18
N ASN A 78 4.89 0.09 6.28
CA ASN A 78 4.40 -0.94 7.18
C ASN A 78 3.33 -1.83 6.51
N PHE A 79 2.41 -1.24 5.74
CA PHE A 79 1.37 -1.99 5.04
C PHE A 79 1.84 -2.59 3.71
N GLY A 80 2.81 -1.97 3.04
CA GLY A 80 3.30 -2.36 1.71
C GLY A 80 4.42 -3.41 1.69
N PHE A 81 5.27 -3.47 2.73
CA PHE A 81 6.46 -4.34 2.72
C PHE A 81 6.53 -5.37 3.84
N LYS A 82 5.53 -5.43 4.73
CA LYS A 82 5.38 -6.49 5.73
C LYS A 82 4.16 -7.35 5.40
N SER A 83 4.15 -8.60 5.83
CA SER A 83 2.95 -9.45 5.75
C SER A 83 2.18 -9.42 7.06
N GLY A 84 0.84 -9.28 7.00
CA GLY A 84 -0.02 -9.35 8.19
C GLY A 84 -0.10 -10.75 8.81
N LYS A 85 0.43 -11.77 8.10
CA LYS A 85 0.59 -13.12 8.62
C LYS A 85 1.62 -13.17 9.76
N ASP A 86 2.74 -12.46 9.57
CA ASP A 86 3.91 -12.57 10.43
C ASP A 86 4.08 -11.35 11.35
N PHE A 87 3.45 -10.22 11.01
CA PHE A 87 3.53 -8.97 11.76
C PHE A 87 2.14 -8.44 12.11
N ASP A 88 1.99 -7.94 13.34
CA ASP A 88 0.87 -7.09 13.70
C ASP A 88 1.12 -5.67 13.17
N LYS A 89 0.57 -5.37 12.00
CA LYS A 89 0.75 -4.08 11.34
C LYS A 89 0.06 -2.93 12.08
N PHE A 90 -0.99 -3.23 12.86
CA PHE A 90 -1.78 -2.21 13.53
C PHE A 90 -1.28 -1.91 14.95
N ALA A 91 -0.34 -2.70 15.49
CA ALA A 91 0.24 -2.47 16.81
C ALA A 91 0.87 -1.05 16.95
N GLU A 92 1.46 -0.53 15.88
CA GLU A 92 2.12 0.79 15.87
C GLU A 92 1.41 1.82 14.99
N VAL A 93 0.24 1.49 14.43
CA VAL A 93 -0.53 2.39 13.56
C VAL A 93 -1.86 2.71 14.21
N LYS A 94 -2.12 4.00 14.42
CA LYS A 94 -3.41 4.45 14.94
C LYS A 94 -4.53 4.13 13.94
N TYR A 95 -5.58 3.52 14.44
CA TYR A 95 -6.77 3.17 13.67
C TYR A 95 -8.02 3.35 14.54
N SER A 96 -9.17 3.46 13.88
CA SER A 96 -10.51 3.43 14.49
C SER A 96 -11.34 2.30 13.87
N ILE A 97 -12.47 2.00 14.50
CA ILE A 97 -13.44 1.04 13.96
C ILE A 97 -14.59 1.85 13.37
N GLU A 98 -14.68 1.83 12.05
CA GLU A 98 -15.71 2.56 11.29
C GLU A 98 -16.56 1.53 10.54
N ASP A 99 -17.89 1.62 10.65
CA ASP A 99 -18.83 0.65 10.08
C ASP A 99 -18.44 -0.82 10.34
N ASN A 100 -17.93 -1.08 11.55
CA ASN A 100 -17.41 -2.38 12.00
C ASN A 100 -16.14 -2.88 11.31
N MET A 101 -15.37 -2.00 10.65
CA MET A 101 -14.11 -2.32 9.98
C MET A 101 -12.94 -1.48 10.50
N PRO A 102 -11.70 -2.02 10.53
CA PRO A 102 -10.55 -1.27 11.00
C PRO A 102 -10.09 -0.28 9.92
N VAL A 103 -10.07 1.01 10.24
CA VAL A 103 -9.69 2.10 9.33
C VAL A 103 -8.49 2.85 9.89
N VAL A 104 -7.45 3.03 9.08
CA VAL A 104 -6.25 3.80 9.47
C VAL A 104 -6.66 5.27 9.68
N SER A 105 -6.23 5.89 10.79
CA SER A 105 -6.72 7.24 11.15
C SER A 105 -6.03 8.38 10.38
N ASP A 106 -4.80 8.18 9.89
CA ASP A 106 -4.03 9.23 9.21
C ASP A 106 -4.32 9.26 7.69
N VAL A 107 -5.56 9.61 7.34
CA VAL A 107 -6.12 9.53 5.98
C VAL A 107 -7.04 10.72 5.66
N CYS A 108 -7.40 10.88 4.38
CA CYS A 108 -8.42 11.82 3.89
C CYS A 108 -9.85 11.36 4.21
N GLY A 109 -10.05 10.06 4.39
CA GLY A 109 -11.37 9.46 4.52
C GLY A 109 -11.32 7.96 4.26
N TYR A 110 -12.48 7.32 4.33
CA TYR A 110 -12.59 5.86 4.17
C TYR A 110 -13.83 5.44 3.40
N ILE A 111 -13.79 4.19 2.93
CA ILE A 111 -14.92 3.48 2.32
C ILE A 111 -14.94 2.05 2.87
N VAL A 112 -16.06 1.60 3.41
CA VAL A 112 -16.29 0.22 3.86
C VAL A 112 -17.18 -0.50 2.85
N CYS A 113 -16.75 -1.71 2.47
CA CYS A 113 -17.39 -2.52 1.47
C CYS A 113 -17.67 -3.95 1.95
N GLU A 114 -18.79 -4.49 1.48
CA GLU A 114 -19.11 -5.92 1.53
C GLU A 114 -18.94 -6.53 0.14
N VAL A 115 -18.19 -7.63 0.04
CA VAL A 115 -17.87 -8.30 -1.22
C VAL A 115 -19.15 -8.92 -1.80
N ILE A 116 -19.51 -8.51 -3.01
CA ILE A 116 -20.67 -9.01 -3.74
C ILE A 116 -20.27 -9.92 -4.92
N ASP A 117 -19.04 -9.76 -5.42
CA ASP A 117 -18.49 -10.63 -6.46
C ASP A 117 -16.95 -10.59 -6.42
N LYS A 118 -16.32 -11.55 -7.09
CA LYS A 118 -14.87 -11.56 -7.31
C LYS A 118 -14.49 -12.15 -8.66
N MET A 119 -13.48 -11.54 -9.28
CA MET A 119 -12.84 -12.07 -10.47
C MET A 119 -11.44 -12.56 -10.11
N GLU A 120 -11.22 -13.86 -10.24
CA GLU A 120 -9.92 -14.48 -10.01
C GLU A 120 -9.03 -14.33 -11.26
N THR A 121 -7.77 -13.94 -11.05
CA THR A 121 -6.75 -13.84 -12.11
C THR A 121 -5.54 -14.70 -11.78
N ALA A 122 -4.49 -14.67 -12.59
CA ALA A 122 -3.30 -15.49 -12.34
C ALA A 122 -2.56 -15.12 -11.04
N THR A 123 -2.58 -13.84 -10.64
CA THR A 123 -1.78 -13.33 -9.51
C THR A 123 -2.57 -12.49 -8.52
N HIS A 124 -3.77 -12.04 -8.88
CA HIS A 124 -4.62 -11.17 -8.07
C HIS A 124 -6.07 -11.66 -8.09
N THR A 125 -6.77 -11.39 -6.99
CA THR A 125 -8.23 -11.42 -6.97
C THR A 125 -8.72 -9.98 -7.05
N VAL A 126 -9.62 -9.71 -8.00
CA VAL A 126 -10.37 -8.44 -8.05
C VAL A 126 -11.65 -8.62 -7.26
N PHE A 127 -11.73 -8.01 -6.08
CA PHE A 127 -12.93 -8.01 -5.26
C PHE A 127 -13.83 -6.85 -5.68
N LEU A 128 -15.09 -7.14 -6.00
CA LEU A 128 -16.13 -6.14 -6.18
C LEU A 128 -16.92 -6.02 -4.88
N GLY A 129 -16.87 -4.84 -4.26
CA GLY A 129 -17.56 -4.56 -3.01
C GLY A 129 -18.69 -3.55 -3.17
N GLU A 130 -19.84 -3.83 -2.59
CA GLU A 130 -20.91 -2.84 -2.41
C GLU A 130 -20.60 -1.97 -1.19
N VAL A 131 -20.69 -0.65 -1.36
CA VAL A 131 -20.37 0.31 -0.30
C VAL A 131 -21.44 0.26 0.78
N LYS A 132 -21.01 0.07 2.03
CA LYS A 132 -21.89 0.05 3.22
C LYS A 132 -21.71 1.27 4.12
N GLY A 133 -20.58 1.96 4.01
CA GLY A 133 -20.34 3.24 4.67
C GLY A 133 -19.12 3.95 4.10
N ALA A 134 -19.10 5.28 4.19
CA ALA A 134 -18.02 6.11 3.69
C ALA A 134 -18.10 7.50 4.34
N GLU A 135 -16.97 8.04 4.76
CA GLU A 135 -16.87 9.38 5.34
C GLU A 135 -15.54 10.04 4.96
N ILE A 136 -15.51 11.38 5.05
CA ILE A 136 -14.32 12.21 4.82
C ILE A 136 -13.79 12.71 6.17
N PHE A 137 -12.47 12.67 6.33
CA PHE A 137 -11.75 13.19 7.49
C PHE A 137 -10.97 14.45 7.13
N GLY A 138 -11.54 15.59 7.51
CA GLY A 138 -10.91 16.89 7.27
C GLY A 138 -10.83 17.27 5.79
N ASP A 139 -10.02 18.29 5.51
CA ASP A 139 -9.77 18.79 4.16
C ASP A 139 -8.28 18.57 3.85
N ARG A 140 -7.96 17.37 3.34
CA ARG A 140 -6.59 16.93 3.03
C ARG A 140 -6.51 16.44 1.60
N GLU A 141 -5.43 16.78 0.90
CA GLU A 141 -5.20 16.37 -0.48
C GLU A 141 -4.89 14.86 -0.55
N ALA A 142 -5.63 14.13 -1.39
CA ALA A 142 -5.45 12.70 -1.56
C ALA A 142 -4.16 12.38 -2.33
N MET A 143 -3.37 11.44 -1.82
CA MET A 143 -2.12 11.04 -2.45
C MET A 143 -2.38 10.31 -3.76
N THR A 144 -1.84 10.85 -4.85
CA THR A 144 -1.76 10.12 -6.12
C THR A 144 -0.53 9.22 -6.17
N TYR A 145 -0.63 8.12 -6.92
CA TYR A 145 0.51 7.23 -7.16
C TYR A 145 1.64 7.93 -7.92
N ALA A 146 1.32 8.93 -8.75
CA ALA A 146 2.30 9.79 -9.40
C ALA A 146 3.05 10.67 -8.39
N TYR A 147 2.35 11.24 -7.41
CA TYR A 147 2.96 11.99 -6.31
C TYR A 147 3.88 11.10 -5.46
N TYR A 148 3.41 9.91 -5.09
CA TYR A 148 4.19 8.92 -4.32
C TYR A 148 5.55 8.60 -4.98
N HIS A 149 5.57 8.37 -6.30
CA HIS A 149 6.81 8.10 -7.02
C HIS A 149 7.72 9.34 -7.17
N LYS A 150 7.14 10.51 -7.43
CA LYS A 150 7.92 11.73 -7.74
C LYS A 150 8.44 12.45 -6.50
N VAL A 151 7.63 12.54 -5.45
CA VAL A 151 7.87 13.38 -4.27
C VAL A 151 8.33 12.52 -3.10
N VAL A 152 7.57 11.47 -2.79
CA VAL A 152 7.92 10.52 -1.71
C VAL A 152 9.09 9.61 -2.10
N LYS A 153 9.43 9.54 -3.40
CA LYS A 153 10.45 8.62 -3.97
C LYS A 153 10.23 7.17 -3.54
N GLY A 154 8.98 6.82 -3.31
CA GLY A 154 8.60 5.51 -2.81
C GLY A 154 8.73 4.44 -3.90
N LYS A 155 9.01 3.21 -3.49
CA LYS A 155 9.06 2.07 -4.41
C LYS A 155 7.71 1.36 -4.45
N SER A 156 7.38 0.82 -5.62
CA SER A 156 6.25 -0.10 -5.77
C SER A 156 6.55 -1.40 -5.03
N PRO A 157 5.68 -1.85 -4.11
CA PRO A 157 5.79 -3.21 -3.57
C PRO A 157 5.75 -4.25 -4.69
N LYS A 158 6.47 -5.36 -4.52
CA LYS A 158 6.51 -6.47 -5.52
C LYS A 158 5.12 -7.03 -5.84
N ASN A 159 4.21 -6.91 -4.88
CA ASN A 159 2.86 -7.46 -4.97
C ASN A 159 1.85 -6.43 -5.52
N ALA A 160 2.27 -5.23 -5.92
CA ALA A 160 1.37 -4.27 -6.57
C ALA A 160 1.12 -4.68 -8.04
N PRO A 161 -0.10 -4.53 -8.58
CA PRO A 161 -0.38 -4.77 -10.00
C PRO A 161 0.49 -3.95 -10.96
N THR A 162 0.95 -2.79 -10.48
CA THR A 162 1.80 -1.85 -11.22
C THR A 162 3.30 -2.08 -11.00
N TYR A 163 3.70 -3.17 -10.34
CA TYR A 163 5.11 -3.51 -10.18
C TYR A 163 5.72 -3.95 -11.51
N ILE A 164 6.80 -3.28 -11.92
CA ILE A 164 7.68 -3.75 -12.99
C ILE A 164 9.06 -3.97 -12.36
N PRO A 165 9.68 -5.15 -12.52
CA PRO A 165 11.06 -5.37 -12.11
C PRO A 165 11.98 -4.33 -12.76
N GLU A 166 12.80 -3.63 -11.97
CA GLU A 166 13.80 -2.71 -12.51
C GLU A 166 14.78 -3.50 -13.41
N GLU A 167 14.87 -3.15 -14.69
CA GLU A 167 16.01 -3.55 -15.53
C GLU A 167 17.27 -2.86 -14.98
N GLU A 168 18.36 -3.62 -14.81
CA GLU A 168 19.65 -3.09 -14.37
C GLU A 168 20.13 -1.99 -15.33
N LYS A 169 19.88 -0.72 -14.98
CA LYS A 169 20.47 0.41 -15.70
C LYS A 169 21.99 0.35 -15.53
N PRO A 170 22.78 0.67 -16.58
CA PRO A 170 24.23 0.74 -16.47
C PRO A 170 24.62 1.67 -15.31
N LYS A 171 25.49 1.19 -14.42
CA LYS A 171 25.95 1.91 -13.23
C LYS A 171 26.55 3.26 -13.65
N GLU A 172 25.85 4.37 -13.36
CA GLU A 172 26.49 5.69 -13.31
C GLU A 172 27.50 5.68 -12.15
N SER A 173 28.76 5.83 -12.52
CA SER A 173 29.91 5.84 -11.63
C SER A 173 29.92 7.10 -10.76
N GLY A 174 29.78 6.95 -9.45
CA GLY A 174 30.17 8.00 -8.50
C GLY A 174 29.59 7.91 -7.09
N VAL A 175 28.45 7.23 -6.88
CA VAL A 175 27.76 7.25 -5.58
C VAL A 175 27.57 5.83 -5.06
N ASN A 176 28.09 5.54 -3.85
CA ASN A 176 27.80 4.25 -3.20
C ASN A 176 26.29 4.16 -2.96
N LYS A 177 25.70 3.00 -3.28
CA LYS A 177 24.28 2.75 -3.03
C LYS A 177 24.16 1.78 -1.86
N PHE A 178 23.32 2.11 -0.91
CA PHE A 178 23.01 1.27 0.23
C PHE A 178 21.53 0.91 0.18
N LYS A 179 21.23 -0.38 0.12
CA LYS A 179 19.86 -0.90 0.05
C LYS A 179 19.40 -1.39 1.41
N CYS A 180 18.28 -0.86 1.88
CA CYS A 180 17.58 -1.42 3.02
C CYS A 180 17.07 -2.83 2.68
N GLN A 181 17.50 -3.83 3.44
CA GLN A 181 17.11 -5.23 3.26
C GLN A 181 15.63 -5.50 3.61
N VAL A 182 14.99 -4.57 4.32
CA VAL A 182 13.59 -4.72 4.76
C VAL A 182 12.60 -4.18 3.74
N CYS A 183 12.75 -2.93 3.30
CA CYS A 183 11.80 -2.30 2.36
C CYS A 183 12.38 -2.01 0.97
N GLY A 184 13.68 -2.21 0.76
CA GLY A 184 14.34 -1.95 -0.53
C GLY A 184 14.64 -0.47 -0.81
N TYR A 185 14.46 0.44 0.16
CA TYR A 185 14.91 1.83 0.05
C TYR A 185 16.39 1.89 -0.33
N ILE A 186 16.76 2.76 -1.28
CA ILE A 186 18.14 2.96 -1.69
C ILE A 186 18.57 4.35 -1.20
N TYR A 187 19.56 4.35 -0.32
CA TYR A 187 20.32 5.54 0.03
C TYR A 187 21.49 5.67 -0.95
N GLU A 188 21.66 6.87 -1.52
CA GLU A 188 22.79 7.21 -2.39
C GLU A 188 23.66 8.22 -1.66
N GLY A 189 24.87 7.83 -1.28
CA GLY A 189 25.85 8.67 -0.59
C GLY A 189 27.13 7.90 -0.34
N GLU A 190 28.21 8.53 0.11
CA GLU A 190 29.48 7.83 0.35
C GLU A 190 29.36 6.79 1.49
N GLU A 191 28.74 7.20 2.60
CA GLU A 191 28.47 6.38 3.79
C GLU A 191 27.08 6.71 4.38
N LEU A 192 26.54 5.77 5.16
CA LEU A 192 25.30 5.97 5.91
C LEU A 192 25.59 6.83 7.15
N PRO A 193 24.88 7.96 7.37
CA PRO A 193 25.09 8.79 8.56
C PRO A 193 24.90 8.01 9.87
N GLU A 194 25.62 8.41 10.91
CA GLU A 194 25.48 7.82 12.24
C GLU A 194 24.04 8.03 12.77
N GLY A 195 23.40 6.96 13.22
CA GLY A 195 21.98 7.01 13.65
C GLY A 195 20.96 7.08 12.51
N PHE A 196 21.36 6.93 11.25
CA PHE A 196 20.44 6.92 10.12
C PHE A 196 19.39 5.80 10.26
N LYS A 197 18.13 6.19 10.10
CA LYS A 197 16.98 5.26 10.05
C LYS A 197 16.39 5.31 8.65
N CYS A 198 16.03 4.14 8.14
CA CYS A 198 15.37 4.03 6.86
C CYS A 198 14.10 4.89 6.85
N PRO A 199 13.93 5.83 5.91
CA PRO A 199 12.78 6.72 5.89
C PRO A 199 11.47 5.99 5.55
N ILE A 200 11.55 4.76 5.00
CA ILE A 200 10.38 3.97 4.63
C ILE A 200 9.95 3.02 5.75
N CYS A 201 10.89 2.34 6.42
CA CYS A 201 10.54 1.30 7.41
C CYS A 201 11.07 1.55 8.82
N GLY A 202 11.75 2.67 9.08
CA GLY A 202 12.25 3.06 10.39
C GLY A 202 13.45 2.24 10.92
N MET A 203 13.86 1.19 10.21
CA MET A 203 14.97 0.32 10.64
C MET A 203 16.32 1.04 10.56
N GLY A 204 17.22 0.70 11.49
CA GLY A 204 18.55 1.28 11.56
C GLY A 204 19.48 0.87 10.42
N VAL A 205 20.68 1.46 10.42
CA VAL A 205 21.76 1.17 9.47
C VAL A 205 22.15 -0.31 9.42
N ASP A 206 21.88 -1.09 10.48
CA ASP A 206 22.14 -2.53 10.54
C ASP A 206 21.36 -3.33 9.48
N LYS A 207 20.28 -2.74 8.94
CA LYS A 207 19.48 -3.35 7.87
C LYS A 207 19.85 -2.84 6.48
N PHE A 208 20.99 -2.17 6.30
CA PHE A 208 21.45 -1.71 5.00
C PHE A 208 22.63 -2.52 4.48
N VAL A 209 22.60 -2.86 3.19
CA VAL A 209 23.71 -3.51 2.48
C VAL A 209 24.19 -2.64 1.34
N LYS A 210 25.51 -2.53 1.18
CA LYS A 210 26.12 -1.82 0.05
C LYS A 210 25.89 -2.62 -1.24
N MET A 211 25.53 -1.93 -2.33
CA MET A 211 25.28 -2.46 -3.68
C MET A 211 26.46 -2.21 -4.63
#